data_AF-A0A9P7RTQ9-F1
#
_entry.id   AF-A0A9P7RTQ9-F1
#
_cell.length_a   1.000
_cell.length_b   1.000
_cell.length_c   1.000
_cell.angle_alpha   90.00
_cell.angle_beta   90.00
_cell.angle_gamma   90.00
#
_symmetry.space_group_name_H-M   'P 1'
#
loop_
_entity.id
_entity.type
_entity.pdbx_description
1 polymer ?
#
loop_
_entity_poly.entity_id
_entity_poly.type
_entity_poly.pdbx_seq_one_letter_code
_entity_poly.pdbx_strand_id
1 'polypeptide(L)'
;MGHKHKAQGEAGDADDGPGTSNKQSPPKRARSTSPYSERPDVNDMITEDVEGFLPKTCSDDAEKAFILSYIVQTLSTNSQWRDDLNLEFKEMSYCENAISKEAKLGNIVSDCFKTSDWKPLFKDPSWFNILFMGGHLYLHDRTSDLQYFKAAFEKQYRAQEPKILLQTIDLYGMHQAFYNRSFPIVQSSGMGKSHLMDHSATLRLTIPFNIHQEVKSGKHYPPSDGKVRDFLTKGFNNEMEAVKRPLAFLQALFTETLAELQDHPEMYKKGKSKDLALDWYKLIHQGSTADHVGVERSKFYER
;
A
#
# COMPACT_ATOMS: atom_id res chain seq x y z
N MET A 1 13.30 51.41 -39.78
CA MET A 1 12.27 51.88 -38.84
C MET A 1 12.44 51.07 -37.57
N GLY A 2 13.04 51.50 -36.47
CA GLY A 2 13.28 52.85 -35.98
C GLY A 2 12.54 53.04 -34.65
N HIS A 3 13.02 52.43 -33.55
CA HIS A 3 12.84 52.99 -32.20
C HIS A 3 13.97 52.55 -31.28
N LYS A 4 14.79 53.53 -30.90
CA LYS A 4 15.74 53.55 -29.79
C LYS A 4 14.99 54.09 -28.55
N HIS A 5 15.30 53.58 -27.37
CA HIS A 5 15.42 54.34 -26.11
C HIS A 5 16.26 53.50 -25.14
N LYS A 6 17.55 53.81 -24.95
CA LYS A 6 18.18 54.77 -24.02
C LYS A 6 18.39 54.19 -22.61
N ALA A 7 19.65 53.91 -22.32
CA ALA A 7 20.20 53.64 -20.99
C ALA A 7 20.32 54.94 -20.18
N GLN A 8 20.25 54.81 -18.86
CA GLN A 8 20.89 55.70 -17.88
C GLN A 8 21.26 54.84 -16.67
N GLY A 9 22.56 54.85 -16.35
CA GLY A 9 23.06 54.36 -15.07
C GLY A 9 23.29 55.52 -14.11
N GLU A 10 23.55 55.20 -12.85
CA GLU A 10 24.33 56.04 -11.96
C GLU A 10 24.92 55.19 -10.83
N ALA A 11 26.19 55.47 -10.53
CA ALA A 11 27.00 54.88 -9.49
C ALA A 11 26.78 55.61 -8.15
N GLY A 12 27.09 54.96 -7.04
CA GLY A 12 27.12 55.58 -5.71
C GLY A 12 27.94 54.72 -4.74
N ASP A 13 28.93 55.36 -4.13
CA ASP A 13 30.08 54.82 -3.42
C ASP A 13 29.81 54.18 -2.05
N ALA A 14 30.83 53.44 -1.59
CA ALA A 14 31.02 52.90 -0.26
C ALA A 14 31.35 53.98 0.79
N ASP A 15 30.98 53.76 2.06
CA ASP A 15 31.83 54.11 3.20
C ASP A 15 31.42 53.38 4.50
N ASP A 16 32.41 53.23 5.39
CA ASP A 16 32.57 52.29 6.51
C ASP A 16 31.94 52.70 7.88
N GLY A 17 31.45 51.68 8.60
CA GLY A 17 31.60 51.45 10.06
C GLY A 17 30.70 52.21 11.07
N PRO A 18 30.75 51.89 12.39
CA PRO A 18 31.20 50.66 13.07
C PRO A 18 30.11 49.99 13.94
N GLY A 19 30.36 48.73 14.32
CA GLY A 19 29.42 47.86 15.04
C GLY A 19 29.18 48.16 16.52
N THR A 20 28.03 47.69 16.99
CA THR A 20 27.76 47.42 18.41
C THR A 20 27.11 46.05 18.56
N SER A 21 27.84 45.13 19.17
CA SER A 21 27.42 43.77 19.48
C SER A 21 26.49 43.75 20.70
N ASN A 22 25.19 43.64 20.46
CA ASN A 22 24.22 43.42 21.53
C ASN A 22 24.03 41.90 21.74
N LYS A 23 24.75 41.33 22.73
CA LYS A 23 24.57 39.93 23.16
C LYS A 23 23.23 39.80 23.88
N GLN A 24 22.16 39.53 23.13
CA GLN A 24 20.93 38.98 23.70
C GLN A 24 21.19 37.53 24.13
N SER A 25 21.08 37.29 25.44
CA SER A 25 21.02 35.93 25.98
C SER A 25 19.75 35.25 25.47
N PRO A 26 19.79 33.95 25.09
CA PRO A 26 18.61 33.26 24.61
C PRO A 26 17.56 33.18 25.73
N PRO A 27 16.26 33.32 25.41
CA PRO A 27 15.21 33.11 26.39
C PRO A 27 15.28 31.67 26.89
N LYS A 28 15.25 31.51 28.22
CA LYS A 28 15.12 30.20 28.88
C LYS A 28 13.88 29.52 28.31
N ARG A 29 14.09 28.49 27.49
CA ARG A 29 13.04 27.64 26.92
C ARG A 29 12.20 27.13 28.09
N ALA A 30 10.94 27.55 28.15
CA ALA A 30 9.96 26.97 29.04
C ALA A 30 9.96 25.45 28.83
N ARG A 31 9.89 24.69 29.93
CA ARG A 31 9.79 23.22 29.90
C ARG A 31 8.68 22.84 28.92
N SER A 32 9.07 22.12 27.87
CA SER A 32 8.19 21.41 26.95
C SER A 32 7.17 20.61 27.77
N THR A 33 5.92 21.09 27.83
CA THR A 33 4.79 20.25 28.20
C THR A 33 4.69 19.14 27.16
N SER A 34 4.66 17.90 27.63
CA SER A 34 4.52 16.71 26.80
C SER A 34 3.35 16.90 25.82
N PRO A 35 3.49 16.59 24.50
CA PRO A 35 2.45 16.81 23.48
C PRO A 35 1.17 15.96 23.66
N TYR A 36 0.94 15.42 24.86
CA TYR A 36 -0.11 14.47 25.19
C TYR A 36 -1.04 14.97 26.32
N SER A 37 -0.85 16.18 26.86
CA SER A 37 -1.75 16.71 27.91
C SER A 37 -3.14 17.11 27.42
N GLU A 38 -3.38 17.12 26.11
CA GLU A 38 -4.66 17.52 25.50
C GLU A 38 -5.47 16.35 24.90
N ARG A 39 -4.96 15.10 25.00
CA ARG A 39 -5.70 13.93 24.49
C ARG A 39 -6.75 13.46 25.49
N PRO A 40 -7.91 12.94 25.03
CA PRO A 40 -8.84 12.22 25.89
C PRO A 40 -8.13 11.10 26.63
N ASP A 41 -8.51 10.91 27.89
CA ASP A 41 -7.97 9.82 28.70
C ASP A 41 -8.35 8.49 28.04
N VAL A 42 -7.34 7.64 27.84
CA VAL A 42 -7.51 6.33 27.22
C VAL A 42 -8.49 5.47 28.02
N ASN A 43 -8.51 5.61 29.34
CA ASN A 43 -9.47 4.87 30.16
C ASN A 43 -10.89 5.34 29.84
N ASP A 44 -11.16 6.65 29.84
CA ASP A 44 -12.51 7.18 29.55
C ASP A 44 -13.04 6.65 28.21
N MET A 45 -12.18 6.59 27.19
CA MET A 45 -12.55 6.07 25.87
C MET A 45 -12.82 4.56 25.83
N ILE A 46 -12.05 3.77 26.60
CA ILE A 46 -12.18 2.31 26.58
C ILE A 46 -13.31 1.88 27.51
N THR A 47 -13.45 2.47 28.70
CA THR A 47 -14.46 2.05 29.69
C THR A 47 -15.90 2.32 29.26
N GLU A 48 -16.17 3.39 28.48
CA GLU A 48 -17.54 3.72 28.04
C GLU A 48 -18.12 2.73 27.00
N ASP A 49 -17.27 2.06 26.21
CA ASP A 49 -17.69 1.14 25.13
C ASP A 49 -17.57 -0.36 25.50
N VAL A 50 -16.97 -0.69 26.66
CA VAL A 50 -16.43 -2.05 26.93
C VAL A 50 -17.36 -3.00 27.68
N GLU A 51 -18.38 -2.53 28.41
CA GLU A 51 -19.13 -3.37 29.36
C GLU A 51 -19.92 -4.56 28.76
N GLY A 52 -19.91 -4.75 27.44
CA GLY A 52 -20.54 -5.92 26.80
C GLY A 52 -19.70 -6.69 25.77
N PHE A 53 -18.51 -6.19 25.38
CA PHE A 53 -17.79 -6.69 24.20
C PHE A 53 -16.46 -7.41 24.51
N LEU A 54 -15.83 -7.14 25.65
CA LEU A 54 -14.61 -7.84 26.02
C LEU A 54 -14.91 -9.25 26.55
N PRO A 55 -13.98 -10.22 26.35
CA PRO A 55 -14.10 -11.54 26.93
C PRO A 55 -14.17 -11.44 28.46
N LYS A 56 -14.79 -12.44 29.11
CA LYS A 56 -14.87 -12.51 30.58
C LYS A 56 -13.53 -12.81 31.25
N THR A 57 -12.58 -13.31 30.47
CA THR A 57 -11.26 -13.74 30.88
C THR A 57 -10.21 -13.18 29.93
N CYS A 58 -8.98 -13.11 30.44
CA CYS A 58 -7.79 -12.74 29.67
C CYS A 58 -6.67 -13.74 30.03
N SER A 59 -6.92 -14.99 29.67
CA SER A 59 -6.21 -16.18 30.10
C SER A 59 -5.25 -16.72 29.04
N ASP A 60 -5.66 -16.67 27.77
CA ASP A 60 -4.84 -17.11 26.64
C ASP A 60 -4.41 -15.95 25.73
N ASP A 61 -3.53 -16.25 24.79
CA ASP A 61 -2.95 -15.24 23.90
C ASP A 61 -3.96 -14.74 22.84
N ALA A 62 -4.98 -15.55 22.51
CA ALA A 62 -6.04 -15.14 21.58
C ALA A 62 -6.97 -14.11 22.25
N GLU A 63 -7.34 -14.30 23.51
CA GLU A 63 -8.10 -13.33 24.30
C GLU A 63 -7.33 -12.02 24.47
N LYS A 64 -6.03 -12.09 24.79
CA LYS A 64 -5.16 -10.90 24.84
C LYS A 64 -5.09 -10.19 23.49
N ALA A 65 -4.98 -10.95 22.40
CA ALA A 65 -4.91 -10.39 21.04
C ALA A 65 -6.22 -9.70 20.64
N PHE A 66 -7.35 -10.30 20.99
CA PHE A 66 -8.66 -9.70 20.80
C PHE A 66 -8.78 -8.37 21.56
N ILE A 67 -8.39 -8.34 22.84
CA ILE A 67 -8.40 -7.13 23.67
C ILE A 67 -7.55 -6.02 23.03
N LEU A 68 -6.34 -6.34 22.56
CA LEU A 68 -5.49 -5.37 21.88
C LEU A 68 -6.12 -4.83 20.57
N SER A 69 -6.65 -5.73 19.74
CA SER A 69 -7.31 -5.37 18.48
C SER A 69 -8.50 -4.46 18.74
N TYR A 70 -9.30 -4.79 19.75
CA TYR A 70 -10.43 -3.99 20.17
C TYR A 70 -10.01 -2.59 20.63
N ILE A 71 -8.99 -2.48 21.49
CA ILE A 71 -8.47 -1.18 21.95
C ILE A 71 -8.04 -0.30 20.78
N VAL A 72 -7.29 -0.86 19.82
CA VAL A 72 -6.85 -0.11 18.63
C VAL A 72 -8.04 0.30 17.76
N GLN A 73 -9.03 -0.58 17.61
CA GLN A 73 -10.27 -0.26 16.91
C GLN A 73 -11.02 0.89 17.59
N THR A 74 -11.21 0.86 18.91
CA THR A 74 -11.88 1.92 19.68
C THR A 74 -11.12 3.24 19.56
N LEU A 75 -9.81 3.25 19.81
CA LEU A 75 -9.01 4.48 19.73
C LEU A 75 -8.99 5.07 18.31
N SER A 76 -9.03 4.23 17.27
CA SER A 76 -9.04 4.71 15.88
C SER A 76 -10.31 5.48 15.48
N THR A 77 -11.38 5.40 16.28
CA THR A 77 -12.59 6.20 16.06
C THR A 77 -12.39 7.67 16.44
N ASN A 78 -11.39 7.95 17.29
CA ASN A 78 -11.04 9.29 17.72
C ASN A 78 -9.95 9.88 16.84
N SER A 79 -10.21 11.04 16.24
CA SER A 79 -9.29 11.70 15.32
C SER A 79 -7.94 12.06 15.95
N GLN A 80 -7.88 12.32 17.26
CA GLN A 80 -6.63 12.69 17.94
C GLN A 80 -5.69 11.50 18.15
N TRP A 81 -6.23 10.27 18.19
CA TRP A 81 -5.45 9.05 18.31
C TRP A 81 -5.17 8.41 16.95
N ARG A 82 -6.15 8.48 16.04
CA ARG A 82 -6.13 7.79 14.74
C ARG A 82 -4.86 8.04 13.93
N ASP A 83 -4.37 9.28 13.89
CA ASP A 83 -3.26 9.67 13.02
C ASP A 83 -1.91 9.09 13.47
N ASP A 84 -1.78 8.75 14.75
CA ASP A 84 -0.56 8.15 15.28
C ASP A 84 -0.64 6.62 15.39
N LEU A 85 -1.83 6.02 15.31
CA LEU A 85 -2.01 4.58 15.51
C LEU A 85 -1.60 3.77 14.28
N ASN A 86 -0.88 2.68 14.53
CA ASN A 86 -0.71 1.61 13.56
C ASN A 86 -2.01 0.81 13.43
N LEU A 87 -2.81 1.18 12.43
CA LEU A 87 -4.12 0.58 12.17
C LEU A 87 -4.07 -0.90 11.76
N GLU A 88 -2.88 -1.47 11.51
CA GLU A 88 -2.72 -2.91 11.27
C GLU A 88 -3.10 -3.75 12.49
N PHE A 89 -2.94 -3.19 13.69
CA PHE A 89 -3.34 -3.85 14.93
C PHE A 89 -4.86 -3.96 15.11
N LYS A 90 -5.67 -3.39 14.21
CA LYS A 90 -7.10 -3.75 14.13
C LYS A 90 -7.29 -5.22 13.78
N GLU A 91 -6.36 -5.79 13.01
CA GLU A 91 -6.39 -7.19 12.61
C GLU A 91 -5.85 -8.06 13.75
N MET A 92 -6.64 -9.04 14.18
CA MET A 92 -6.33 -9.91 15.31
C MET A 92 -4.99 -10.65 15.16
N SER A 93 -4.63 -11.04 13.93
CA SER A 93 -3.38 -11.75 13.62
C SER A 93 -2.12 -10.94 13.93
N TYR A 94 -2.16 -9.60 13.82
CA TYR A 94 -1.04 -8.73 14.19
C TYR A 94 -0.87 -8.68 15.71
N CYS A 95 -1.98 -8.68 16.44
CA CYS A 95 -1.98 -8.71 17.90
C CYS A 95 -1.46 -10.04 18.44
N GLU A 96 -1.90 -11.17 17.87
CA GLU A 96 -1.41 -12.52 18.23
C GLU A 96 0.11 -12.62 18.03
N ASN A 97 0.61 -12.16 16.88
CA ASN A 97 2.04 -12.15 16.60
C ASN A 97 2.79 -11.28 17.62
N ALA A 98 2.31 -10.07 17.92
CA ALA A 98 2.92 -9.19 18.90
C ALA A 98 3.00 -9.81 20.30
N ILE A 99 1.92 -10.44 20.76
CA ILE A 99 1.87 -11.12 22.07
C ILE A 99 2.83 -12.31 22.11
N SER A 100 2.90 -13.11 21.03
CA SER A 100 3.79 -14.27 20.96
C SER A 100 5.27 -13.88 20.97
N LYS A 101 5.63 -12.73 20.40
CA LYS A 101 7.01 -12.24 20.33
C LYS A 101 7.45 -11.48 21.58
N GLU A 102 6.52 -10.83 22.25
CA GLU A 102 6.79 -10.02 23.44
C GLU A 102 5.90 -10.47 24.60
N ALA A 103 6.34 -11.49 25.33
CA ALA A 103 5.58 -12.04 26.47
C ALA A 103 5.23 -10.97 27.52
N LYS A 104 6.08 -9.94 27.67
CA LYS A 104 5.82 -8.79 28.54
C LYS A 104 4.56 -8.03 28.14
N LEU A 105 4.29 -7.87 26.83
CA LEU A 105 3.09 -7.23 26.32
C LEU A 105 1.84 -8.00 26.73
N GLY A 106 1.87 -9.33 26.57
CA GLY A 106 0.77 -10.18 27.02
C GLY A 106 0.45 -10.00 28.51
N ASN A 107 1.49 -9.91 29.36
CA ASN A 107 1.32 -9.67 30.79
C ASN A 107 0.71 -8.29 31.09
N ILE A 108 1.20 -7.24 30.41
CA ILE A 108 0.67 -5.87 30.59
C ILE A 108 -0.81 -5.82 30.20
N VAL A 109 -1.20 -6.47 29.10
CA VAL A 109 -2.60 -6.54 28.66
C VAL A 109 -3.46 -7.25 29.69
N SER A 110 -3.01 -8.39 30.22
CA SER A 110 -3.72 -9.11 31.27
C SER A 110 -3.86 -8.29 32.55
N ASP A 111 -2.85 -7.53 32.94
CA ASP A 111 -2.88 -6.69 34.13
C ASP A 111 -3.82 -5.50 33.94
N CYS A 112 -3.72 -4.79 32.81
CA CYS A 112 -4.62 -3.68 32.48
C CYS A 112 -6.08 -4.14 32.40
N PHE A 113 -6.33 -5.33 31.84
CA PHE A 113 -7.66 -5.93 31.78
C PHE A 113 -8.24 -6.18 33.18
N LYS A 114 -7.44 -6.71 34.11
CA LYS A 114 -7.88 -6.99 35.49
C LYS A 114 -8.14 -5.73 36.31
N THR A 115 -7.35 -4.68 36.10
CA THR A 115 -7.47 -3.42 36.84
C THR A 115 -8.41 -2.42 36.19
N SER A 116 -8.80 -2.66 34.94
CA SER A 116 -9.46 -1.70 34.06
C SER A 116 -8.69 -0.36 33.93
N ASP A 117 -7.37 -0.40 34.15
CA ASP A 117 -6.47 0.74 33.94
C ASP A 117 -5.54 0.45 32.77
N TRP A 118 -5.77 1.12 31.64
CA TRP A 118 -5.03 0.94 30.40
C TRP A 118 -3.83 1.87 30.30
N LYS A 119 -3.66 2.84 31.20
CA LYS A 119 -2.51 3.76 31.21
C LYS A 119 -1.15 3.05 31.21
N PRO A 120 -0.94 1.93 31.93
CA PRO A 120 0.33 1.20 31.90
C PRO A 120 0.70 0.71 30.50
N LEU A 121 -0.28 0.25 29.73
CA LEU A 121 -0.08 -0.20 28.35
C LEU A 121 0.56 0.90 27.50
N PHE A 122 0.06 2.13 27.57
CA PHE A 122 0.55 3.27 26.77
C PHE A 122 1.80 3.95 27.34
N LYS A 123 2.21 3.61 28.57
CA LYS A 123 3.47 4.06 29.17
C LYS A 123 4.63 3.13 28.87
N ASP A 124 4.36 1.89 28.46
CA ASP A 124 5.41 0.94 28.13
C ASP A 124 6.07 1.28 26.78
N PRO A 125 7.38 1.59 26.74
CA PRO A 125 8.04 2.00 25.49
C PRO A 125 8.02 0.92 24.41
N SER A 126 8.02 -0.37 24.77
CA SER A 126 7.99 -1.46 23.80
C SER A 126 6.66 -1.47 23.05
N TRP A 127 5.55 -1.33 23.77
CA TRP A 127 4.23 -1.23 23.16
C TRP A 127 4.02 0.09 22.41
N PHE A 128 4.45 1.20 23.01
CA PHE A 128 4.34 2.53 22.40
C PHE A 128 5.04 2.59 21.04
N ASN A 129 6.24 2.03 20.93
CA ASN A 129 6.96 1.97 19.66
C ASN A 129 6.27 1.07 18.63
N ILE A 130 5.67 -0.04 19.06
CA ILE A 130 4.92 -0.96 18.20
C ILE A 130 3.66 -0.29 17.62
N LEU A 131 2.90 0.40 18.49
CA LEU A 131 1.66 1.08 18.12
C LEU A 131 1.88 2.38 17.34
N PHE A 132 2.84 3.23 17.73
CA PHE A 132 2.88 4.62 17.27
C PHE A 132 4.00 4.93 16.28
N MET A 133 5.12 4.20 16.34
CA MET A 133 6.30 4.50 15.51
C MET A 133 6.47 3.56 14.32
N GLY A 134 5.41 2.85 13.94
CA GLY A 134 5.44 1.90 12.84
C GLY A 134 6.37 0.73 13.16
N GLY A 135 6.00 -0.09 14.15
CA GLY A 135 6.68 -1.31 14.62
C GLY A 135 6.93 -2.42 13.59
N HIS A 136 6.93 -2.07 12.30
CA HIS A 136 7.31 -2.92 11.20
C HIS A 136 8.74 -3.48 11.28
N LEU A 137 9.64 -2.87 12.06
CA LEU A 137 10.99 -3.39 12.29
C LEU A 137 11.04 -4.49 13.37
N TYR A 138 10.02 -4.63 14.23
CA TYR A 138 10.07 -5.51 15.39
C TYR A 138 9.28 -6.82 15.22
N LEU A 139 8.26 -6.86 14.35
CA LEU A 139 7.32 -7.99 14.32
C LEU A 139 7.26 -8.79 13.03
N HIS A 140 7.99 -8.41 11.97
CA HIS A 140 8.07 -9.20 10.74
C HIS A 140 9.42 -8.94 10.04
N ASP A 141 10.15 -10.00 9.69
CA ASP A 141 11.16 -9.90 8.65
C ASP A 141 10.41 -9.63 7.34
N ARG A 142 10.29 -8.35 6.98
CA ARG A 142 9.55 -7.92 5.78
C ARG A 142 10.03 -8.66 4.53
N THR A 143 11.33 -8.96 4.47
CA THR A 143 11.96 -9.70 3.40
C THR A 143 11.38 -11.11 3.26
N SER A 144 11.11 -11.79 4.38
CA SER A 144 10.55 -13.15 4.37
C SER A 144 9.09 -13.18 3.95
N ASP A 145 8.27 -12.19 4.33
CA ASP A 145 6.85 -12.14 3.95
C ASP A 145 6.67 -11.83 2.46
N LEU A 146 7.42 -10.83 1.96
CA LEU A 146 7.44 -10.46 0.55
C LEU A 146 7.90 -11.62 -0.34
N GLN A 147 8.97 -12.33 0.07
CA GLN A 147 9.40 -13.55 -0.61
C GLN A 147 8.36 -14.67 -0.52
N TYR A 148 7.70 -14.84 0.63
CA TYR A 148 6.62 -15.81 0.79
C TYR A 148 5.43 -15.50 -0.14
N PHE A 149 5.06 -14.23 -0.28
CA PHE A 149 3.99 -13.80 -1.18
C PHE A 149 4.33 -14.07 -2.63
N LYS A 150 5.53 -13.71 -3.08
CA LYS A 150 5.99 -14.08 -4.43
C LYS A 150 5.99 -15.59 -4.64
N ALA A 151 6.53 -16.34 -3.67
CA ALA A 151 6.56 -17.80 -3.72
C ALA A 151 5.17 -18.43 -3.77
N ALA A 152 4.15 -17.79 -3.19
CA ALA A 152 2.76 -18.25 -3.29
C ALA A 152 2.25 -18.14 -4.73
N PHE A 153 2.66 -17.12 -5.49
CA PHE A 153 2.30 -16.94 -6.90
C PHE A 153 3.08 -17.86 -7.85
N GLU A 154 4.27 -18.29 -7.45
CA GLU A 154 5.07 -19.26 -8.22
C GLU A 154 4.61 -20.71 -8.03
N LYS A 155 3.77 -21.00 -7.01
CA LYS A 155 3.22 -22.32 -6.78
C LYS A 155 2.19 -22.66 -7.85
N GLN A 156 2.25 -23.89 -8.35
CA GLN A 156 1.25 -24.41 -9.27
C GLN A 156 -0.17 -24.25 -8.71
N TYR A 157 -1.01 -23.51 -9.42
CA TYR A 157 -2.45 -23.42 -9.15
C TYR A 157 -3.08 -24.79 -9.35
N ARG A 158 -3.51 -25.42 -8.25
CA ARG A 158 -3.94 -26.82 -8.24
C ARG A 158 -5.31 -27.05 -8.85
N ALA A 159 -6.08 -26.00 -9.09
CA ALA A 159 -7.48 -26.11 -9.41
C ALA A 159 -7.83 -25.44 -10.76
N GLN A 160 -9.03 -25.71 -11.27
CA GLN A 160 -9.42 -25.39 -12.65
C GLN A 160 -10.00 -23.97 -12.83
N GLU A 161 -10.05 -23.18 -11.77
CA GLU A 161 -10.63 -21.85 -11.71
C GLU A 161 -10.05 -20.90 -12.76
N PRO A 162 -8.73 -20.89 -13.07
CA PRO A 162 -8.21 -20.04 -14.14
C PRO A 162 -8.85 -20.35 -15.49
N LYS A 163 -9.12 -21.63 -15.78
CA LYS A 163 -9.78 -22.05 -17.03
C LYS A 163 -11.26 -21.71 -17.02
N ILE A 164 -11.94 -21.94 -15.89
CA ILE A 164 -13.37 -21.61 -15.72
C ILE A 164 -13.58 -20.10 -15.85
N LEU A 165 -12.70 -19.29 -15.28
CA LEU A 165 -12.72 -17.83 -15.42
C LEU A 165 -12.60 -17.42 -16.89
N LEU A 166 -11.64 -17.98 -17.63
CA LEU A 166 -11.45 -17.67 -19.06
C LEU A 166 -12.64 -18.12 -19.91
N GLN A 167 -13.22 -19.29 -19.65
CA GLN A 167 -14.44 -19.75 -20.30
C GLN A 167 -15.62 -18.82 -20.00
N THR A 168 -15.74 -18.34 -18.76
CA THR A 168 -16.77 -17.39 -18.36
C THR A 168 -16.61 -16.07 -19.10
N ILE A 169 -15.37 -15.57 -19.22
CA ILE A 169 -15.04 -14.38 -20.02
C ILE A 169 -15.46 -14.56 -21.48
N ASP A 170 -15.18 -15.73 -22.08
CA ASP A 170 -15.54 -16.01 -23.48
C ASP A 170 -17.06 -16.00 -23.67
N LEU A 171 -17.79 -16.70 -22.80
CA LEU A 171 -19.24 -16.71 -22.83
C LEU A 171 -19.80 -15.29 -22.71
N TYR A 172 -19.28 -14.49 -21.77
CA TYR A 172 -19.69 -13.09 -21.60
C TYR A 172 -19.39 -12.23 -22.83
N GLY A 173 -18.22 -12.43 -23.45
CA GLY A 173 -17.79 -11.70 -24.64
C GLY A 173 -18.63 -12.01 -25.89
N MET A 174 -19.17 -13.22 -26.00
CA MET A 174 -20.02 -13.65 -27.11
C MET A 174 -21.45 -13.08 -27.04
N HIS A 175 -21.92 -12.71 -25.84
CA HIS A 175 -23.25 -12.14 -25.65
C HIS A 175 -23.27 -10.64 -25.98
N GLN A 176 -23.70 -10.30 -27.19
CA GLN A 176 -23.83 -8.91 -27.66
C GLN A 176 -24.90 -8.09 -26.89
N ALA A 177 -25.76 -8.75 -26.12
CA ALA A 177 -26.86 -8.11 -25.39
C ALA A 177 -26.42 -7.43 -24.08
N PHE A 178 -25.17 -7.60 -23.64
CA PHE A 178 -24.69 -6.96 -22.41
C PHE A 178 -24.28 -5.50 -22.67
N TYR A 179 -24.97 -4.58 -21.98
CA TYR A 179 -24.65 -3.14 -21.99
C TYR A 179 -23.25 -2.84 -21.45
N ASN A 180 -22.76 -3.65 -20.49
CA ASN A 180 -21.43 -3.52 -19.91
C ASN A 180 -20.74 -4.90 -19.88
N ARG A 181 -19.48 -4.96 -20.30
CA ARG A 181 -18.65 -6.19 -20.35
C ARG A 181 -17.69 -6.28 -19.16
N SER A 182 -18.14 -5.86 -17.99
CA SER A 182 -17.42 -6.04 -16.72
C SER A 182 -18.19 -7.00 -15.83
N PHE A 183 -17.50 -7.93 -15.16
CA PHE A 183 -18.10 -8.77 -14.13
C PHE A 183 -17.29 -8.60 -12.82
N PRO A 184 -17.96 -8.39 -11.67
CA PRO A 184 -17.29 -8.31 -10.39
C PRO A 184 -16.86 -9.69 -9.91
N ILE A 185 -15.63 -9.82 -9.40
CA ILE A 185 -15.17 -11.02 -8.69
C ILE A 185 -15.20 -10.71 -7.19
N VAL A 186 -16.19 -11.26 -6.48
CA VAL A 186 -16.33 -11.10 -5.03
C VAL A 186 -15.64 -12.25 -4.32
N GLN A 187 -14.60 -11.94 -3.54
CA GLN A 187 -13.90 -12.91 -2.68
C GLN A 187 -13.44 -12.21 -1.40
N SER A 188 -13.52 -12.90 -0.26
CA SER A 188 -12.91 -12.47 1.01
C SER A 188 -11.44 -12.07 0.81
N SER A 189 -10.99 -11.07 1.56
CA SER A 189 -9.65 -10.49 1.42
C SER A 189 -8.58 -11.57 1.61
N GLY A 190 -7.79 -11.74 0.56
CA GLY A 190 -6.75 -12.75 0.42
C GLY A 190 -6.28 -12.69 -1.02
N MET A 191 -4.99 -12.86 -1.25
CA MET A 191 -4.35 -12.70 -2.57
C MET A 191 -4.89 -13.63 -3.66
N GLY A 192 -5.85 -14.51 -3.35
CA GLY A 192 -6.50 -15.44 -4.28
C GLY A 192 -7.04 -14.78 -5.56
N LYS A 193 -7.53 -13.53 -5.51
CA LYS A 193 -7.99 -12.81 -6.72
C LYS A 193 -6.83 -12.49 -7.67
N SER A 194 -5.81 -11.82 -7.16
CA SER A 194 -4.62 -11.47 -7.96
C SER A 194 -3.90 -12.73 -8.43
N HIS A 195 -3.84 -13.76 -7.58
CA HIS A 195 -3.24 -15.05 -7.91
C HIS A 195 -4.00 -15.82 -8.99
N LEU A 196 -5.35 -15.79 -8.96
CA LEU A 196 -6.20 -16.34 -10.00
C LEU A 196 -5.96 -15.64 -11.34
N MET A 197 -5.94 -14.31 -11.35
CA MET A 197 -5.69 -13.52 -12.56
C MET A 197 -4.27 -13.75 -13.12
N ASP A 198 -3.27 -13.82 -12.24
CA ASP A 198 -1.88 -14.11 -12.58
C ASP A 198 -1.74 -15.48 -13.25
N HIS A 199 -2.40 -16.51 -12.69
CA HIS A 199 -2.44 -17.83 -13.31
C HIS A 199 -3.23 -17.87 -14.62
N SER A 200 -4.35 -17.14 -14.73
CA SER A 200 -5.08 -17.02 -16.00
C SER A 200 -4.23 -16.38 -17.10
N ALA A 201 -3.30 -15.49 -16.75
CA ALA A 201 -2.36 -14.87 -17.70
C ALA A 201 -1.37 -15.88 -18.33
N THR A 202 -1.13 -17.02 -17.69
CA THR A 202 -0.34 -18.12 -18.27
C THR A 202 -1.08 -18.89 -19.36
N LEU A 203 -2.41 -18.79 -19.41
CA LEU A 203 -3.28 -19.56 -20.32
C LEU A 203 -3.82 -18.72 -21.49
N ARG A 204 -3.85 -17.40 -21.33
CA ARG A 204 -4.33 -16.45 -22.33
C ARG A 204 -3.45 -15.22 -22.32
N LEU A 205 -3.09 -14.75 -23.52
CA LEU A 205 -2.35 -13.51 -23.70
C LEU A 205 -3.04 -12.38 -22.93
N THR A 206 -2.35 -11.87 -21.91
CA THR A 206 -2.87 -10.90 -20.96
C THR A 206 -1.82 -9.83 -20.76
N ILE A 207 -2.22 -8.56 -20.73
CA ILE A 207 -1.33 -7.42 -20.51
C ILE A 207 -1.56 -6.91 -19.07
N PRO A 208 -0.77 -7.35 -18.08
CA PRO A 208 -1.07 -7.09 -16.67
C PRO A 208 -0.51 -5.73 -16.23
N PHE A 209 -1.37 -4.84 -15.73
CA PHE A 209 -0.96 -3.65 -14.99
C PHE A 209 -1.73 -3.53 -13.67
N ASN A 210 -1.07 -3.05 -12.64
CA ASN A 210 -1.56 -2.87 -11.29
C ASN A 210 -1.50 -1.39 -10.93
N ILE A 211 -2.68 -0.79 -10.73
CA ILE A 211 -2.83 0.63 -10.39
C ILE A 211 -2.97 0.89 -8.88
N HIS A 212 -2.73 -0.12 -8.04
CA HIS A 212 -2.82 0.06 -6.59
C HIS A 212 -1.88 1.17 -6.11
N GLN A 213 -2.30 1.92 -5.10
CA GLN A 213 -1.45 2.91 -4.46
C GLN A 213 -0.20 2.24 -3.89
N GLU A 214 0.96 2.82 -4.11
CA GLU A 214 2.18 2.41 -3.41
C GLU A 214 1.99 2.63 -1.91
N VAL A 215 1.83 1.53 -1.18
CA VAL A 215 1.80 1.57 0.28
C VAL A 215 3.20 1.26 0.78
N LYS A 216 3.76 2.14 1.62
CA LYS A 216 5.07 1.95 2.27
C LYS A 216 5.20 0.63 3.05
N SER A 217 4.08 -0.07 3.30
CA SER A 217 4.01 -1.31 4.06
C SER A 217 4.13 -2.60 3.24
N GLY A 218 4.29 -2.55 1.91
CA GLY A 218 4.79 -3.70 1.12
C GLY A 218 3.91 -4.96 1.10
N LYS A 219 2.60 -4.87 1.36
CA LYS A 219 1.72 -6.07 1.42
C LYS A 219 1.03 -6.42 0.11
N HIS A 220 1.50 -5.87 -1.01
CA HIS A 220 0.78 -5.97 -2.28
C HIS A 220 1.68 -6.56 -3.35
N TYR A 221 1.41 -7.82 -3.69
CA TYR A 221 1.93 -8.46 -4.88
C TYR A 221 0.79 -8.68 -5.89
N PRO A 222 1.00 -8.41 -7.20
CA PRO A 222 2.22 -7.84 -7.80
C PRO A 222 2.47 -6.37 -7.39
N PRO A 223 3.71 -5.86 -7.51
CA PRO A 223 4.03 -4.44 -7.29
C PRO A 223 3.18 -3.50 -8.16
N SER A 224 3.07 -2.23 -7.76
CA SER A 224 2.34 -1.20 -8.52
C SER A 224 3.10 -0.78 -9.78
N ASP A 225 2.38 -0.59 -10.89
CA ASP A 225 2.89 0.08 -12.09
C ASP A 225 2.70 1.59 -11.92
N GLY A 226 3.59 2.21 -11.12
CA GLY A 226 3.46 3.60 -10.71
C GLY A 226 3.20 4.57 -11.87
N LYS A 227 3.90 4.42 -13.00
CA LYS A 227 3.71 5.26 -14.20
C LYS A 227 2.32 5.09 -14.82
N VAL A 228 1.83 3.86 -14.94
CA VAL A 228 0.49 3.56 -15.46
C VAL A 228 -0.58 4.12 -14.54
N ARG A 229 -0.43 3.90 -13.22
CA ARG A 229 -1.30 4.47 -12.20
C ARG A 229 -1.34 5.98 -12.34
N ASP A 230 -0.19 6.64 -12.26
CA ASP A 230 -0.10 8.10 -12.25
C ASP A 230 -0.69 8.70 -13.54
N PHE A 231 -0.54 8.04 -14.69
CA PHE A 231 -1.18 8.45 -15.93
C PHE A 231 -2.72 8.33 -15.85
N LEU A 232 -3.23 7.18 -15.43
CA LEU A 232 -4.67 6.89 -15.41
C LEU A 232 -5.41 7.60 -14.27
N THR A 233 -4.76 7.90 -13.15
CA THR A 233 -5.39 8.48 -11.95
C THR A 233 -5.13 9.97 -11.77
N LYS A 234 -4.25 10.59 -12.58
CA LYS A 234 -4.09 12.05 -12.58
C LYS A 234 -5.45 12.72 -12.79
N GLY A 235 -5.71 13.82 -12.07
CA GLY A 235 -6.95 14.57 -12.23
C GLY A 235 -7.25 14.93 -13.70
N PHE A 236 -8.53 15.10 -14.00
CA PHE A 236 -9.02 15.54 -15.31
C PHE A 236 -9.55 16.97 -15.18
N ASN A 237 -9.25 17.80 -16.18
CA ASN A 237 -9.77 19.17 -16.21
C ASN A 237 -11.21 19.22 -16.75
N ASN A 238 -11.63 18.19 -17.48
CA ASN A 238 -12.96 18.07 -18.09
C ASN A 238 -13.30 16.61 -18.42
N GLU A 239 -14.58 16.36 -18.71
CA GLU A 239 -15.11 15.03 -19.07
C GLU A 239 -14.45 14.44 -20.32
N MET A 240 -14.12 15.27 -21.31
CA MET A 240 -13.48 14.83 -22.54
C MET A 240 -12.08 14.26 -22.27
N GLU A 241 -11.32 14.85 -21.34
CA GLU A 241 -10.04 14.29 -20.89
C GLU A 241 -10.23 12.95 -20.15
N ALA A 242 -11.28 12.82 -19.33
CA ALA A 242 -11.60 11.59 -18.62
C ALA A 242 -11.88 10.41 -19.56
N VAL A 243 -12.44 10.69 -20.74
CA VAL A 243 -12.69 9.67 -21.78
C VAL A 243 -11.47 9.45 -22.68
N LYS A 244 -10.83 10.53 -23.15
CA LYS A 244 -9.71 10.43 -24.10
C LYS A 244 -8.48 9.77 -23.50
N ARG A 245 -8.22 9.97 -22.21
CA ARG A 245 -6.98 9.47 -21.60
C ARG A 245 -6.94 7.94 -21.50
N PRO A 246 -7.96 7.23 -20.98
CA PRO A 246 -7.99 5.77 -21.03
C PRO A 246 -7.96 5.22 -22.45
N LEU A 247 -8.62 5.89 -23.41
CA LEU A 247 -8.59 5.46 -24.82
C LEU A 247 -7.20 5.60 -25.44
N ALA A 248 -6.51 6.71 -25.20
CA ALA A 248 -5.14 6.93 -25.66
C ALA A 248 -4.18 5.91 -25.01
N PHE A 249 -4.35 5.63 -23.71
CA PHE A 249 -3.61 4.58 -23.03
C PHE A 249 -3.82 3.21 -23.67
N LEU A 250 -5.07 2.79 -23.87
CA LEU A 250 -5.39 1.49 -24.48
C LEU A 250 -4.87 1.40 -25.92
N GLN A 251 -4.96 2.49 -26.68
CA GLN A 251 -4.41 2.55 -28.03
C GLN A 251 -2.89 2.32 -28.02
N ALA A 252 -2.16 3.07 -27.19
CA ALA A 252 -0.71 2.90 -27.02
C ALA A 252 -0.38 1.49 -26.54
N LEU A 253 -1.10 0.99 -25.53
CA LEU A 253 -0.92 -0.35 -24.97
C LEU A 253 -1.01 -1.44 -26.04
N PHE A 254 -2.02 -1.38 -26.92
CA PHE A 254 -2.19 -2.36 -27.99
C PHE A 254 -1.16 -2.19 -29.11
N THR A 255 -0.80 -0.95 -29.46
CA THR A 255 0.25 -0.68 -30.45
C THR A 255 1.60 -1.21 -29.98
N GLU A 256 2.01 -0.90 -28.75
CA GLU A 256 3.27 -1.35 -28.17
C GLU A 256 3.28 -2.87 -27.93
N THR A 257 2.14 -3.47 -27.54
CA THR A 257 2.03 -4.93 -27.45
C THR A 257 2.24 -5.58 -28.80
N LEU A 258 1.64 -5.03 -29.87
CA LEU A 258 1.81 -5.58 -31.21
C LEU A 258 3.25 -5.45 -31.69
N ALA A 259 3.90 -4.31 -31.45
CA ALA A 259 5.31 -4.10 -31.78
C ALA A 259 6.21 -5.10 -31.03
N GLU A 260 6.02 -5.26 -29.73
CA GLU A 260 6.78 -6.21 -28.91
C GLU A 260 6.60 -7.66 -29.43
N LEU A 261 5.38 -8.05 -29.77
CA LEU A 261 5.09 -9.36 -30.34
C LEU A 261 5.75 -9.57 -31.72
N GLN A 262 5.93 -8.50 -32.50
CA GLN A 262 6.60 -8.54 -33.81
C GLN A 262 8.13 -8.63 -33.68
N ASP A 263 8.71 -7.94 -32.68
CA ASP A 263 10.15 -7.95 -32.39
C ASP A 263 10.63 -9.28 -31.82
N HIS A 264 9.70 -10.10 -31.31
CA HIS A 264 9.94 -11.45 -30.79
C HIS A 264 9.30 -12.54 -31.66
N PRO A 265 9.70 -12.69 -32.93
CA PRO A 265 9.07 -13.63 -33.86
C PRO A 265 9.23 -15.10 -33.44
N GLU A 266 10.19 -15.42 -32.58
CA GLU A 266 10.31 -16.73 -31.93
C GLU A 266 9.09 -17.11 -31.09
N MET A 267 8.43 -16.13 -30.45
CA MET A 267 7.17 -16.34 -29.73
C MET A 267 6.00 -16.64 -30.70
N TYR A 268 6.12 -16.25 -31.98
CA TYR A 268 5.05 -16.39 -32.98
C TYR A 268 5.32 -17.46 -34.05
N LYS A 269 6.53 -18.07 -34.10
CA LYS A 269 6.88 -19.01 -35.17
C LYS A 269 5.82 -20.12 -35.28
N LYS A 270 5.05 -20.06 -36.38
CA LYS A 270 3.91 -20.93 -36.73
C LYS A 270 4.29 -22.39 -36.45
N GLY A 271 3.79 -22.94 -35.34
CA GLY A 271 4.04 -24.32 -34.91
C GLY A 271 5.15 -24.57 -33.89
N LYS A 272 5.86 -23.55 -33.37
CA LYS A 272 6.87 -23.68 -32.30
C LYS A 272 6.45 -23.11 -30.95
N SER A 273 5.77 -21.96 -30.88
CA SER A 273 5.17 -21.56 -29.60
C SER A 273 3.85 -22.29 -29.44
N LYS A 274 3.87 -23.37 -28.66
CA LYS A 274 2.65 -24.03 -28.20
C LYS A 274 1.91 -23.18 -27.16
N ASP A 275 2.46 -22.04 -26.71
CA ASP A 275 1.89 -21.27 -25.62
C ASP A 275 2.38 -19.80 -25.62
N LEU A 276 1.92 -19.00 -26.61
CA LEU A 276 2.20 -17.56 -26.71
C LEU A 276 1.89 -16.82 -25.40
N ALA A 277 0.81 -17.23 -24.72
CA ALA A 277 0.41 -16.65 -23.44
C ALA A 277 1.49 -16.85 -22.38
N LEU A 278 2.02 -18.08 -22.26
CA LEU A 278 3.07 -18.41 -21.32
C LEU A 278 4.41 -17.70 -21.66
N ASP A 279 4.77 -17.62 -22.93
CA ASP A 279 6.00 -16.94 -23.35
C ASP A 279 5.93 -15.43 -23.03
N TRP A 280 4.81 -14.79 -23.36
CA TRP A 280 4.53 -13.40 -22.98
C TRP A 280 4.52 -13.19 -21.47
N TYR A 281 3.86 -14.09 -20.73
CA TYR A 281 3.80 -14.05 -19.28
C TYR A 281 5.21 -14.07 -18.67
N LYS A 282 6.08 -14.96 -19.15
CA LYS A 282 7.47 -15.04 -18.69
C LYS A 282 8.25 -13.76 -18.97
N LEU A 283 8.09 -13.17 -20.14
CA LEU A 283 8.75 -11.91 -20.52
C LEU A 283 8.35 -10.78 -19.56
N ILE A 284 7.05 -10.55 -19.39
CA ILE A 284 6.54 -9.45 -18.55
C ILE A 284 6.86 -9.68 -17.06
N HIS A 285 6.93 -10.93 -16.59
CA HIS A 285 7.28 -11.22 -15.19
C HIS A 285 8.79 -11.34 -14.96
N GLN A 286 9.62 -11.30 -15.99
CA GLN A 286 11.06 -11.50 -15.88
C GLN A 286 11.71 -10.47 -14.95
N GLY A 287 12.39 -10.96 -13.93
CA GLY A 287 13.08 -10.11 -12.96
C GLY A 287 12.16 -9.36 -11.99
N SER A 288 10.85 -9.64 -12.00
CA SER A 288 9.93 -9.07 -11.01
C SER A 288 10.27 -9.60 -9.62
N THR A 289 10.22 -8.71 -8.64
CA THR A 289 10.34 -9.05 -7.22
C THR A 289 9.04 -8.72 -6.51
N ALA A 290 9.01 -8.95 -5.20
CA ALA A 290 7.86 -8.58 -4.40
C ALA A 290 7.72 -7.04 -4.23
N ASP A 291 8.80 -6.30 -4.46
CA ASP A 291 8.88 -4.85 -4.24
C ASP A 291 8.93 -4.05 -5.56
N HIS A 292 9.35 -4.66 -6.67
CA HIS A 292 9.56 -3.95 -7.93
C HIS A 292 9.09 -4.81 -9.11
N VAL A 293 8.48 -4.12 -10.08
CA VAL A 293 8.17 -4.71 -11.39
C VAL A 293 9.46 -5.10 -12.10
N GLY A 294 9.41 -6.18 -12.88
CA GLY A 294 10.52 -6.61 -13.70
C GLY A 294 10.94 -5.54 -14.72
N VAL A 295 12.21 -5.59 -15.13
CA VAL A 295 12.81 -4.59 -16.04
C VAL A 295 12.05 -4.52 -17.37
N GLU A 296 11.65 -5.67 -17.91
CA GLU A 296 10.94 -5.71 -19.20
C GLU A 296 9.52 -5.14 -19.09
N ARG A 297 8.80 -5.41 -17.99
CA ARG A 297 7.51 -4.76 -17.71
C ARG A 297 7.65 -3.25 -17.53
N SER A 298 8.69 -2.80 -16.82
CA SER A 298 8.95 -1.37 -16.63
C SER A 298 9.20 -0.69 -17.97
N LYS A 299 10.08 -1.24 -18.81
CA LYS A 299 10.36 -0.72 -20.15
C LYS A 299 9.10 -0.72 -21.03
N PHE A 300 8.32 -1.78 -20.98
CA PHE A 300 7.09 -1.92 -21.75
C PHE A 300 6.11 -0.77 -21.48
N TYR A 301 5.94 -0.37 -20.21
CA TYR A 301 5.07 0.74 -19.82
C TYR A 301 5.71 2.13 -19.91
N GLU A 302 6.97 2.22 -20.33
CA GLU A 302 7.70 3.49 -20.52
C GLU A 302 7.73 4.00 -21.96
N ARG A 303 7.35 3.15 -22.92
CA ARG A 303 7.20 3.49 -24.33
C ARG A 303 5.88 4.23 -24.57
#